data_AF-A0AAT9M589-F1
#
_entry.id   AF-A0AAT9M589-F1
#
_cell.length_a   1.000
_cell.length_b   1.000
_cell.length_c   1.000
_cell.angle_alpha   90.00
_cell.angle_beta   90.00
_cell.angle_gamma   90.00
#
_symmetry.space_group_name_H-M   'P 1'
#
loop_
_entity.id
_entity.type
_entity.pdbx_description
1 polymer ?
#
loop_
_entity_poly.entity_id
_entity_poly.type
_entity_poly.pdbx_seq_one_letter_code
_entity_poly.pdbx_strand_id
1 'polypeptide(L)' 'MDALVLACTFTFATTAHGQSVTAVCPMPVYRVIAQCGDPGKPQGGWTVRGPLAGANGSTATCRGSRIIDYRVETA' A
#
# COMPACT_ATOMS: atom_id res chain seq x y z
N MET A 1 -14.28 -23.10 -9.03
CA MET A 1 -14.49 -21.72 -9.52
C MET A 1 -13.22 -20.97 -9.19
N ASP A 2 -12.26 -21.03 -10.11
CA ASP A 2 -10.94 -20.41 -10.00
C ASP A 2 -11.08 -18.89 -9.88
N ALA A 3 -10.88 -18.38 -8.67
CA ALA A 3 -10.50 -16.99 -8.52
C ALA A 3 -9.12 -16.87 -9.17
N LEU A 4 -9.09 -16.30 -10.38
CA LEU A 4 -7.87 -15.76 -10.96
C LEU A 4 -7.31 -14.78 -9.92
N VAL A 5 -6.39 -15.27 -9.08
CA VAL A 5 -5.70 -14.45 -8.11
C VAL A 5 -4.84 -13.52 -8.96
N LEU A 6 -5.36 -12.32 -9.26
CA LEU A 6 -4.54 -11.17 -9.64
C LEU A 6 -3.70 -10.84 -8.41
N ALA A 7 -2.70 -11.69 -8.14
CA ALA A 7 -1.82 -11.56 -6.99
C ALA A 7 -0.96 -10.34 -7.26
N CYS A 8 -1.40 -9.20 -6.74
CA CYS A 8 -0.53 -8.06 -6.60
C CYS A 8 0.70 -8.49 -5.80
N THR A 9 1.89 -8.22 -6.32
CA THR A 9 3.12 -8.38 -5.56
C THR A 9 3.26 -7.18 -4.64
N PHE A 10 3.38 -7.42 -3.34
CA PHE A 10 3.59 -6.36 -2.35
C PHE A 10 5.01 -6.39 -1.81
N THR A 11 5.67 -5.24 -1.82
CA THR A 11 7.01 -5.03 -1.27
C THR A 11 6.96 -3.98 -0.18
N PHE A 12 7.55 -4.28 0.98
CA PHE A 12 7.62 -3.37 2.12
C PHE A 12 9.05 -2.90 2.33
N ALA A 13 9.23 -1.61 2.56
CA ALA A 13 10.51 -1.02 2.90
C ALA A 13 10.38 -0.13 4.13
N THR A 14 11.33 -0.24 5.06
CA THR A 14 11.46 0.68 6.18
C THR A 14 12.58 1.67 5.83
N THR A 15 12.27 2.96 5.93
CA THR A 15 13.17 4.07 5.61
C THR A 15 13.40 4.91 6.88
N ALA A 16 14.41 5.78 6.86
CA ALA A 16 14.62 6.76 7.95
C ALA A 16 13.41 7.68 8.18
N HIS A 17 12.49 7.76 7.21
CA HIS A 17 11.30 8.59 7.25
C HIS A 17 10.00 7.80 7.48
N GLY A 18 10.06 6.52 7.88
CA GLY A 18 8.88 5.67 8.11
C GLY A 18 8.81 4.48 7.15
N GLN A 19 7.63 3.90 6.95
CA GLN A 19 7.45 2.70 6.12
C GLN A 19 6.75 2.97 4.78
N SER A 20 7.11 2.24 3.74
CA SER A 20 6.43 2.27 2.45
C SER A 20 6.01 0.88 2.00
N VAL A 21 4.88 0.81 1.32
CA VAL A 21 4.41 -0.38 0.60
C VAL A 21 4.27 -0.06 -0.87
N THR A 22 4.84 -0.90 -1.71
CA THR A 22 4.70 -0.87 -3.15
C THR A 22 3.90 -2.10 -3.58
N ALA A 23 2.85 -1.89 -4.37
CA ALA A 23 2.06 -2.96 -4.97
C ALA A 23 2.25 -2.94 -6.49
N VAL A 24 2.57 -4.09 -7.08
CA VAL A 24 2.61 -4.29 -8.53
C VAL A 24 1.55 -5.32 -8.91
N CYS A 25 0.50 -4.86 -9.59
CA CYS A 25 -0.63 -5.71 -10.00
C CYS A 25 -0.69 -5.82 -11.53
N PRO A 26 -1.14 -6.96 -12.08
CA PRO A 26 -1.44 -7.11 -13.51
C PRO A 26 -2.79 -6.44 -13.88
N MET A 27 -3.01 -5.23 -13.37
CA MET A 27 -4.21 -4.42 -13.61
C MET A 27 -3.82 -3.12 -14.32
N PRO A 28 -4.66 -2.61 -15.23
CA PRO A 28 -4.33 -1.46 -16.06
C PRO A 28 -4.30 -0.15 -15.27
N VAL A 29 -5.18 0.00 -14.27
CA VAL A 29 -5.23 1.19 -13.41
C VAL A 29 -5.67 0.80 -11.99
N TYR A 30 -4.82 1.07 -11.01
CA TYR A 30 -5.07 0.86 -9.59
C TYR A 30 -4.24 1.83 -8.74
N ARG A 31 -4.49 1.84 -7.44
CA ARG A 31 -3.60 2.48 -6.46
C ARG A 31 -3.51 1.62 -5.20
N VAL A 32 -2.37 1.67 -4.53
CA VAL A 32 -2.24 1.10 -3.18
C VAL A 32 -2.75 2.12 -2.16
N ILE A 33 -3.51 1.66 -1.18
CA ILE A 33 -3.95 2.41 -0.01
C ILE A 33 -3.30 1.76 1.20
N ALA A 34 -2.50 2.52 1.94
CA ALA A 34 -1.91 2.08 3.19
C ALA A 34 -2.61 2.77 4.36
N GLN A 35 -2.96 2.02 5.40
CA GLN A 35 -3.33 2.57 6.70
C GLN A 35 -2.05 2.69 7.53
N CYS A 36 -1.72 3.91 7.90
CA CYS A 36 -0.56 4.27 8.69
C CYS A 36 -0.98 4.46 10.14
N GLY A 37 -0.19 3.96 11.08
CA GLY A 37 -0.42 4.18 12.50
C GLY A 37 0.89 4.36 13.25
N ASP A 38 0.81 5.00 14.41
CA ASP A 38 1.97 5.13 15.27
C ASP A 38 2.32 3.77 15.91
N PRO A 39 3.61 3.47 16.10
CA PRO A 39 4.05 2.26 16.80
C PRO A 39 3.43 2.11 18.19
N GLY A 40 3.25 3.24 18.90
CA GLY A 40 2.67 3.28 20.24
C GLY A 40 1.15 3.50 20.31
N LYS A 41 0.48 3.83 19.20
CA LYS A 41 -0.96 4.12 19.15
C LYS A 41 -1.59 3.68 17.82
N PRO A 42 -1.77 2.36 17.59
CA PRO A 42 -2.29 1.85 16.32
C PRO A 42 -3.77 2.21 16.05
N GLN A 43 -4.56 2.58 17.07
CA GLN A 43 -5.99 2.88 16.93
C GLN A 43 -6.29 4.25 16.28
N GLY A 44 -5.30 5.14 16.19
CA GLY A 44 -5.42 6.48 15.59
C GLY A 44 -4.96 6.57 14.14
N GLY A 45 -4.98 5.46 13.41
CA GLY A 45 -4.36 5.39 12.09
C GLY A 45 -5.07 6.23 11.02
N TRP A 46 -4.31 6.77 10.05
CA TRP A 46 -4.80 7.51 8.90
C TRP A 46 -4.45 6.77 7.60
N THR A 47 -5.21 7.00 6.53
CA THR A 47 -4.94 6.36 5.23
C THR A 47 -4.09 7.26 4.33
N VAL A 48 -3.02 6.70 3.78
CA VAL A 48 -2.22 7.29 2.69
C VAL A 48 -2.55 6.58 1.39
N ARG A 49 -2.83 7.35 0.34
CA ARG A 49 -3.09 6.83 -1.00
C ARG A 49 -1.84 7.00 -1.85
N GLY A 50 -1.39 5.90 -2.45
CA GLY A 50 -0.34 5.94 -3.47
C GLY A 50 -0.84 6.57 -4.77
N PRO A 51 0.08 6.86 -5.71
CA PRO A 51 -0.29 7.35 -7.02
C PRO A 51 -1.08 6.30 -7.80
N LEU A 52 -1.92 6.74 -8.73
CA LEU A 52 -2.49 5.84 -9.73
C LEU A 52 -1.35 5.24 -10.56
N ALA A 53 -1.36 3.92 -10.68
CA ALA A 53 -0.40 3.18 -11.48
C ALA A 53 -1.11 2.09 -12.28
N GLY A 54 -0.53 1.76 -13.43
CA GLY A 54 -0.85 0.51 -14.14
C GLY A 54 0.12 -0.59 -13.75
N ALA A 55 0.44 -1.46 -14.70
CA ALA A 55 1.35 -2.59 -14.52
C ALA A 55 2.75 -2.26 -13.95
N ASN A 56 3.10 -0.98 -13.77
CA ASN A 56 4.40 -0.47 -13.31
C ASN A 56 4.51 -0.25 -11.79
N GLY A 57 3.42 -0.36 -11.01
CA GLY A 57 3.46 -0.32 -9.55
C GLY A 57 2.98 0.97 -8.90
N SER A 58 2.23 0.87 -7.80
CA SER A 58 1.78 1.99 -6.96
C SER A 58 2.44 1.92 -5.58
N THR A 59 2.91 3.04 -5.04
CA THR A 59 3.59 3.10 -3.74
C THR A 59 2.89 4.07 -2.78
N ALA A 60 2.57 3.61 -1.57
CA ALA A 60 2.11 4.45 -0.47
C ALA A 60 3.17 4.48 0.65
N THR A 61 3.42 5.68 1.18
CA THR A 61 4.46 5.91 2.20
C THR A 61 3.86 6.52 3.46
N CYS A 62 3.95 5.78 4.56
CA CYS A 62 3.62 6.21 5.91
C CYS A 62 4.81 6.98 6.50
N ARG A 63 4.78 8.32 6.37
CA ARG A 63 5.84 9.19 6.91
C ARG A 63 5.80 9.20 8.44
N GLY A 64 6.94 8.93 9.08
CA GLY A 64 7.11 8.89 10.54
C GLY A 64 6.32 7.81 11.26
N SER A 65 5.71 6.87 10.52
CA SER A 65 4.74 5.90 11.03
C SER A 65 4.94 4.52 10.39
N ARG A 66 4.26 3.51 10.94
CA ARG A 66 4.26 2.14 10.40
C ARG A 66 2.99 1.87 9.61
N ILE A 67 3.08 0.94 8.68
CA ILE A 67 1.91 0.40 7.98
C ILE A 67 1.24 -0.59 8.93
N ILE A 68 -0.06 -0.42 9.17
CA ILE A 68 -0.88 -1.32 10.00
C ILE A 68 -1.88 -2.13 9.18
N ASP A 69 -2.31 -1.61 8.03
CA ASP A 69 -3.14 -2.31 7.05
C ASP A 69 -2.82 -1.78 5.64
N TYR A 70 -3.11 -2.55 4.61
CA TYR A 70 -2.94 -2.12 3.22
C TYR A 70 -3.89 -2.87 2.29
N ARG A 71 -4.32 -2.19 1.23
CA ARG A 71 -5.13 -2.77 0.17
C ARG A 71 -4.87 -2.09 -1.16
N VAL A 72 -5.34 -2.71 -2.24
CA VAL A 72 -5.36 -2.11 -3.58
C VAL A 72 -6.79 -1.70 -3.90
N GLU A 73 -6.95 -0.50 -4.47
CA GLU A 73 -8.22 0.01 -4.99
C GLU A 73 -8.07 0.22 -6.50
N THR A 74 -8.98 -0.36 -7.29
CA THR A 74 -9.09 -0.10 -8.73
C THR A 74 -9.71 1.28 -8.94
N ALA A 75 -9.22 2.00 -9.96
CA ALA A 75 -9.77 3.30 -10.33
C ALA A 75 -11.02 3.18 -11.19
#